data_AF-A0A351HX37-F1
#
_entry.id   AF-A0A351HX37-F1
#
_cell.length_a   1.000
_cell.length_b   1.000
_cell.length_c   1.000
_cell.angle_alpha   90.00
_cell.angle_beta   90.00
_cell.angle_gamma   90.00
#
_symmetry.space_group_name_H-M   'P 1'
#
loop_
_entity.id
_entity.type
_entity.pdbx_description
1 polymer ?
#
loop_
_entity_poly.entity_id
_entity_poly.type
_entity_poly.pdbx_seq_one_letter_code
_entity_poly.pdbx_strand_id
1 'polypeptide(L)'
;MGSDEFVILFSKTDRNSVETIVKRLNATISTVRIDNIILSVSMGFAIKTDPHDDLTDVFKRAEDAMYQHKLTISPSIKKATIELIVNSIYERNHQEVIHSQLVCDYCQAIGRELGLETEALNQLGLAGLRHDIGEIAIDAAILNKSEKLNDAEWAEIKRHPEIGYHILRSVNELTEIAKFVLEHHERWDGKGYPKGLKANEITLQGRIIAIADAYCTMTTERPYCRALTDEEAIIEIKKCAGQQFDEQLARTFVEKVLKKE
;
A
#
# COMPACT_ATOMS: atom_id res chain seq x y z
N MET A 1 -28.04 -8.64 3.47
CA MET A 1 -27.00 -9.16 2.56
C MET A 1 -26.47 -8.01 1.72
N GLY A 2 -25.15 -7.84 1.68
CA GLY A 2 -24.42 -6.88 0.86
C GLY A 2 -24.29 -7.32 -0.61
N SER A 3 -23.61 -6.51 -1.43
CA SER A 3 -23.49 -6.71 -2.89
C SER A 3 -22.63 -7.91 -3.32
N ASP A 4 -21.81 -8.44 -2.42
CA ASP A 4 -20.87 -9.55 -2.65
C ASP A 4 -21.14 -10.78 -1.76
N GLU A 5 -22.33 -10.85 -1.15
CA GLU A 5 -22.69 -11.87 -0.16
C GLU A 5 -23.75 -12.82 -0.71
N PHE A 6 -23.51 -14.13 -0.58
CA PHE A 6 -24.42 -15.17 -1.03
C PHE A 6 -24.59 -16.26 0.02
N VAL A 7 -25.83 -16.71 0.18
CA VAL A 7 -26.22 -17.79 1.06
C VAL A 7 -26.86 -18.87 0.20
N ILE A 8 -26.36 -20.10 0.31
CA ILE A 8 -26.84 -21.23 -0.48
C ILE A 8 -27.43 -22.28 0.45
N LEU A 9 -28.72 -22.59 0.27
CA LEU A 9 -29.40 -23.62 1.03
C LEU A 9 -29.52 -24.89 0.20
N PHE A 10 -29.04 -26.00 0.76
CA PHE A 10 -29.14 -27.31 0.15
C PHE A 10 -30.16 -28.15 0.91
N SER A 11 -30.91 -28.97 0.19
CA SER A 11 -31.83 -29.95 0.77
C SER A 11 -31.50 -31.33 0.23
N LYS A 12 -31.47 -32.34 1.10
CA LYS A 12 -31.27 -33.75 0.69
C LYS A 12 -29.99 -33.97 -0.12
N THR A 13 -28.94 -33.21 0.16
CA THR A 13 -27.62 -33.32 -0.48
C THR A 13 -26.58 -33.65 0.58
N ASP A 14 -25.64 -34.56 0.29
CA ASP A 14 -24.56 -34.86 1.23
C ASP A 14 -23.56 -33.69 1.32
N ARG A 15 -22.90 -33.58 2.47
CA ARG A 15 -21.96 -32.49 2.76
C ARG A 15 -20.79 -32.43 1.79
N ASN A 16 -20.24 -33.57 1.37
CA ASN A 16 -19.06 -33.60 0.50
C ASN A 16 -19.39 -33.07 -0.90
N SER A 17 -20.56 -33.42 -1.43
CA SER A 17 -21.06 -32.88 -2.69
C SER A 17 -21.27 -31.38 -2.62
N VAL A 18 -21.87 -30.87 -1.53
CA VAL A 18 -22.07 -29.44 -1.32
C VAL A 18 -20.73 -28.70 -1.25
N GLU A 19 -19.78 -29.20 -0.47
CA GLU A 19 -18.43 -28.62 -0.37
C GLU A 19 -17.72 -28.61 -1.73
N THR A 20 -17.90 -29.65 -2.55
CA THR A 20 -17.34 -29.72 -3.90
C THR A 20 -17.96 -28.66 -4.83
N ILE A 21 -19.28 -28.47 -4.77
CA ILE A 21 -19.98 -27.44 -5.55
C ILE A 21 -19.49 -26.05 -5.16
N VAL A 22 -19.43 -25.75 -3.86
CA VAL A 22 -18.97 -24.45 -3.34
C VAL A 22 -17.51 -24.20 -3.71
N LYS A 23 -16.63 -25.20 -3.59
CA LYS A 23 -15.24 -25.12 -4.05
C LYS A 23 -15.14 -24.80 -5.54
N ARG A 24 -15.94 -25.48 -6.37
CA ARG A 24 -15.96 -25.24 -7.83
C ARG A 24 -16.42 -23.81 -8.16
N LEU A 25 -17.49 -23.34 -7.51
CA LEU A 25 -17.99 -21.97 -7.68
C LEU A 25 -16.93 -20.93 -7.32
N ASN A 26 -16.29 -21.08 -6.14
CA ASN A 26 -15.19 -20.21 -5.70
C ASN A 26 -14.04 -20.21 -6.71
N ALA A 27 -13.62 -21.40 -7.18
CA ALA A 27 -12.56 -21.52 -8.17
C ALA A 27 -12.91 -20.79 -9.48
N THR A 28 -14.12 -21.02 -10.02
CA THR A 28 -14.56 -20.35 -11.25
C THR A 28 -14.61 -18.83 -11.10
N ILE A 29 -15.17 -18.32 -10.01
CA ILE A 29 -15.25 -16.86 -9.77
C ILE A 29 -13.85 -16.26 -9.67
N SER A 30 -12.92 -16.92 -8.98
CA SER A 30 -11.54 -16.44 -8.83
C SER A 30 -10.74 -16.36 -10.13
N THR A 31 -11.17 -17.06 -11.19
CA THR A 31 -10.54 -16.97 -12.53
C THR A 31 -11.00 -15.76 -13.34
N VAL A 32 -12.11 -15.14 -12.96
CA VAL A 32 -12.62 -13.94 -13.63
C VAL A 32 -11.82 -12.74 -13.13
N ARG A 33 -11.15 -12.04 -14.05
CA ARG A 33 -10.45 -10.79 -13.79
C ARG A 33 -11.12 -9.66 -14.55
N ILE A 34 -11.32 -8.53 -13.88
CA ILE A 34 -11.73 -7.27 -14.52
C ILE A 34 -10.58 -6.30 -14.26
N ASP A 35 -9.81 -5.96 -15.30
CA ASP A 35 -8.55 -5.22 -15.18
C ASP A 35 -7.62 -5.85 -14.12
N ASN A 36 -7.21 -5.08 -13.11
CA ASN A 36 -6.36 -5.53 -12.00
C ASN A 36 -7.16 -6.00 -10.77
N ILE A 37 -8.47 -6.18 -10.90
CA ILE A 37 -9.36 -6.55 -9.78
C ILE A 37 -9.60 -8.06 -9.79
N ILE A 38 -9.30 -8.69 -8.66
CA ILE A 38 -9.69 -10.08 -8.38
C ILE A 38 -11.11 -10.07 -7.86
N LEU A 39 -12.03 -10.74 -8.57
CA LEU A 39 -13.40 -10.89 -8.09
C LEU A 39 -13.46 -11.88 -6.94
N SER A 40 -14.20 -11.50 -5.91
CA SER A 40 -14.46 -12.35 -4.76
C SER A 40 -15.90 -12.26 -4.32
N VAL A 41 -16.43 -13.40 -3.88
CA VAL A 41 -17.73 -13.49 -3.25
C VAL A 41 -17.61 -14.13 -1.89
N SER A 42 -18.38 -13.64 -0.94
CA SER A 42 -18.54 -14.26 0.37
C SER A 42 -19.70 -15.23 0.29
N MET A 43 -19.42 -16.52 0.41
CA MET A 43 -20.45 -17.56 0.34
C MET A 43 -20.51 -18.36 1.63
N GLY A 44 -21.73 -18.55 2.13
CA GLY A 44 -22.02 -19.51 3.19
C GLY A 44 -23.10 -20.49 2.74
N PHE A 45 -23.06 -21.69 3.29
CA PHE A 45 -24.06 -22.70 2.97
C PHE A 45 -24.52 -23.44 4.22
N ALA A 46 -25.76 -23.93 4.17
CA ALA A 46 -26.28 -24.88 5.13
C ALA A 46 -27.08 -25.97 4.42
N ILE A 47 -27.11 -27.14 5.05
CA ILE A 47 -27.83 -28.31 4.55
C ILE A 47 -28.99 -28.56 5.49
N LYS A 48 -30.20 -28.59 4.93
CA LYS A 48 -31.39 -29.04 5.63
C LYS A 48 -31.37 -30.57 5.69
N THR A 49 -31.05 -31.10 6.86
CA THR A 49 -30.90 -32.53 7.11
C THR A 49 -32.20 -33.18 7.53
N ASP A 50 -33.03 -32.48 8.31
CA ASP A 50 -34.35 -32.96 8.74
C ASP A 50 -35.48 -32.25 7.97
N PRO A 51 -36.49 -32.97 7.44
CA PRO A 51 -37.73 -32.38 6.92
C PRO A 51 -38.44 -31.39 7.87
N HIS A 52 -38.27 -31.52 9.17
CA HIS A 52 -38.86 -30.68 10.21
C HIS A 52 -37.97 -29.52 10.67
N ASP A 53 -36.71 -29.44 10.22
CA ASP A 53 -35.85 -28.28 10.51
C ASP A 53 -36.53 -26.98 10.07
N ASP A 54 -36.53 -25.96 10.94
CA ASP A 54 -36.97 -24.61 10.58
C ASP A 54 -36.02 -24.01 9.54
N LEU A 55 -36.58 -23.54 8.43
CA LEU A 55 -35.82 -22.88 7.37
C LEU A 55 -35.15 -21.61 7.87
N THR A 56 -35.71 -20.93 8.88
CA THR A 56 -35.10 -19.76 9.51
C THR A 56 -33.77 -20.10 10.17
N ASP A 57 -33.72 -21.21 10.91
CA ASP A 57 -32.50 -21.68 11.57
C ASP A 57 -31.46 -22.20 10.58
N VAL A 58 -31.92 -22.89 9.52
CA VAL A 58 -31.04 -23.33 8.42
C VAL A 58 -30.44 -22.12 7.70
N PHE A 59 -31.25 -21.09 7.42
CA PHE A 59 -30.78 -19.84 6.82
C PHE A 59 -29.77 -19.12 7.70
N LYS A 60 -30.07 -18.97 9.00
CA LYS A 60 -29.17 -18.34 9.96
C LYS A 60 -27.80 -19.03 10.02
N ARG A 61 -27.76 -20.36 10.05
CA ARG A 61 -26.49 -21.11 9.99
C ARG A 61 -25.69 -20.83 8.72
N ALA A 62 -26.37 -20.69 7.59
CA ALA A 62 -25.71 -20.37 6.33
C ALA A 62 -25.20 -18.92 6.28
N GLU A 63 -25.95 -17.99 6.87
CA GLU A 63 -25.54 -16.59 7.02
C GLU A 63 -24.33 -16.45 7.95
N ASP A 64 -24.33 -17.13 9.11
CA ASP A 64 -23.20 -17.16 10.03
C ASP A 64 -21.93 -17.72 9.34
N ALA A 65 -22.08 -18.80 8.58
CA ALA A 65 -20.99 -19.38 7.79
C ALA A 65 -20.47 -18.41 6.71
N MET A 66 -21.36 -17.66 6.05
CA MET A 66 -21.01 -16.65 5.07
C MET A 66 -20.19 -15.53 5.71
N TYR A 67 -20.59 -15.07 6.89
CA TYR A 67 -19.90 -14.00 7.60
C TYR A 67 -18.49 -14.43 8.02
N GLN A 68 -18.31 -15.66 8.52
CA GLN A 68 -16.99 -16.21 8.85
C GLN A 68 -16.09 -16.35 7.61
N HIS A 69 -16.67 -16.77 6.49
CA HIS A 69 -15.98 -16.83 5.22
C HIS A 69 -15.54 -15.44 4.74
N LYS A 70 -16.42 -14.43 4.85
CA LYS A 70 -16.11 -13.03 4.52
C LYS A 70 -14.91 -12.50 5.30
N LEU A 71 -14.87 -12.76 6.60
CA LEU A 71 -13.77 -12.35 7.48
C LEU A 71 -12.43 -13.00 7.12
N THR A 72 -12.47 -14.20 6.54
CA THR A 72 -11.26 -14.95 6.16
C THR A 72 -10.77 -14.61 4.76
N ILE A 73 -11.69 -14.52 3.80
CA ILE A 73 -11.37 -14.35 2.37
C ILE A 73 -11.10 -12.89 2.01
N SER A 74 -11.87 -11.94 2.56
CA SER A 74 -11.76 -10.53 2.19
C SER A 74 -10.35 -9.96 2.39
N PRO A 75 -9.65 -10.21 3.53
CA PRO A 75 -8.28 -9.73 3.70
C PRO A 75 -7.29 -10.34 2.69
N SER A 76 -7.40 -11.64 2.41
CA SER A 76 -6.51 -12.35 1.47
C SER A 76 -6.63 -11.79 0.06
N ILE A 77 -7.85 -11.53 -0.40
CA ILE A 77 -8.09 -11.02 -1.76
C ILE A 77 -7.67 -9.57 -1.89
N LYS A 78 -7.88 -8.75 -0.86
CA LYS A 78 -7.37 -7.38 -0.83
C LYS A 78 -5.84 -7.35 -0.90
N LYS A 79 -5.15 -8.22 -0.14
CA LYS A 79 -3.69 -8.38 -0.23
C LYS A 79 -3.26 -8.80 -1.64
N ALA A 80 -3.90 -9.80 -2.23
CA ALA A 80 -3.60 -10.23 -3.60
C ALA A 80 -3.84 -9.10 -4.63
N THR A 81 -4.87 -8.27 -4.42
CA THR A 81 -5.16 -7.11 -5.27
C THR A 81 -4.07 -6.03 -5.13
N ILE A 82 -3.60 -5.76 -3.91
CA ILE A 82 -2.47 -4.85 -3.67
C ILE A 82 -1.22 -5.32 -4.42
N GLU A 83 -0.90 -6.62 -4.37
CA GLU A 83 0.25 -7.17 -5.11
C GLU A 83 0.07 -7.05 -6.63
N LEU A 84 -1.14 -7.21 -7.18
CA LEU A 84 -1.40 -6.97 -8.60
C LEU A 84 -1.22 -5.49 -8.98
N ILE A 85 -1.67 -4.56 -8.13
CA ILE A 85 -1.49 -3.12 -8.35
C ILE A 85 0.00 -2.79 -8.42
N VAL A 86 0.76 -3.25 -7.44
CA VAL A 86 2.22 -3.09 -7.38
C VAL A 86 2.88 -3.60 -8.66
N ASN A 87 2.56 -4.84 -9.06
CA ASN A 87 3.15 -5.42 -10.27
C ASN A 87 2.78 -4.61 -11.53
N SER A 88 1.56 -4.08 -11.61
CA SER A 88 1.14 -3.25 -12.73
C SER A 88 1.90 -1.91 -12.80
N ILE A 89 2.23 -1.30 -11.66
CA ILE A 89 3.09 -0.10 -11.62
C ILE A 89 4.49 -0.45 -12.15
N TYR A 90 5.05 -1.56 -11.67
CA TYR A 90 6.39 -2.01 -12.05
C TYR A 90 6.51 -2.41 -13.53
N GLU A 91 5.43 -2.91 -14.13
CA GLU A 91 5.35 -3.18 -15.58
C GLU A 91 5.32 -1.89 -16.41
N ARG A 92 4.72 -0.81 -15.88
CA ARG A 92 4.66 0.50 -16.55
C ARG A 92 5.95 1.28 -16.39
N ASN A 93 6.66 1.10 -15.28
CA ASN A 93 7.91 1.78 -14.97
C ASN A 93 8.89 0.85 -14.25
N HIS A 94 9.83 0.26 -15.01
CA HIS A 94 10.85 -0.62 -14.45
C HIS A 94 11.80 0.06 -13.46
N GLN A 95 11.99 1.39 -13.55
CA GLN A 95 12.82 2.12 -12.59
C GLN A 95 12.17 2.15 -11.20
N GLU A 96 10.85 2.06 -11.14
CA GLU A 96 10.09 2.12 -9.88
C GLU A 96 10.40 0.93 -8.96
N VAL A 97 10.65 -0.25 -9.53
CA VAL A 97 11.07 -1.43 -8.75
C VAL A 97 12.37 -1.14 -7.99
N ILE A 98 13.35 -0.57 -8.68
CA ILE A 98 14.67 -0.29 -8.11
C ILE A 98 14.56 0.85 -7.10
N HIS A 99 13.82 1.90 -7.46
CA HIS A 99 13.59 3.05 -6.59
C HIS A 99 12.92 2.64 -5.27
N SER A 100 11.76 1.99 -5.33
CA SER A 100 11.02 1.52 -4.15
C SER A 100 11.85 0.58 -3.27
N GLN A 101 12.71 -0.27 -3.85
CA GLN A 101 13.63 -1.11 -3.07
C GLN A 101 14.72 -0.29 -2.38
N LEU A 102 15.33 0.68 -3.05
CA LEU A 102 16.33 1.56 -2.43
C LEU A 102 15.72 2.37 -1.28
N VAL A 103 14.52 2.90 -1.46
CA VAL A 103 13.79 3.64 -0.42
C VAL A 103 13.53 2.73 0.79
N CYS A 104 13.09 1.49 0.57
CA CYS A 104 12.94 0.49 1.62
C CYS A 104 14.25 0.28 2.40
N ASP A 105 15.37 0.09 1.69
CA ASP A 105 16.66 -0.21 2.30
C ASP A 105 17.18 0.97 3.15
N TYR A 106 17.05 2.21 2.65
CA TYR A 106 17.42 3.40 3.42
C TYR A 106 16.48 3.65 4.60
N CYS A 107 15.18 3.43 4.44
CA CYS A 107 14.22 3.51 5.53
C CYS A 107 14.61 2.56 6.68
N GLN A 108 14.94 1.31 6.36
CA GLN A 108 15.40 0.35 7.36
C GLN A 108 16.75 0.73 7.95
N ALA A 109 17.68 1.27 7.17
CA ALA A 109 18.98 1.72 7.67
C ALA A 109 18.84 2.87 8.67
N ILE A 110 18.05 3.89 8.33
CA ILE A 110 17.73 5.01 9.24
C ILE A 110 17.05 4.48 10.50
N GLY A 111 16.03 3.64 10.35
CA GLY A 111 15.32 3.06 11.49
C GLY A 111 16.24 2.29 12.44
N ARG A 112 17.22 1.54 11.90
CA ARG A 112 18.21 0.80 12.71
C ARG A 112 19.10 1.74 13.51
N GLU A 113 19.58 2.82 12.90
CA GLU A 113 20.39 3.84 13.59
C GLU A 113 19.60 4.57 14.68
N LEU A 114 18.27 4.66 14.54
CA LEU A 114 17.37 5.23 15.55
C LEU A 114 16.96 4.22 16.63
N GLY A 115 17.38 2.96 16.54
CA GLY A 115 17.05 1.92 17.52
C GLY A 115 15.61 1.44 17.48
N LEU A 116 14.94 1.52 16.31
CA LEU A 116 13.60 0.95 16.14
C LEU A 116 13.62 -0.57 16.33
N GLU A 117 12.59 -1.11 16.97
CA GLU A 117 12.41 -2.54 17.12
C GLU A 117 12.09 -3.22 15.78
N THR A 118 12.34 -4.52 15.69
CA THR A 118 12.20 -5.33 14.47
C THR A 118 10.85 -5.16 13.78
N GLU A 119 9.74 -5.12 14.54
CA GLU A 119 8.41 -4.94 13.97
C GLU A 119 8.24 -3.56 13.33
N ALA A 120 8.67 -2.50 14.01
CA ALA A 120 8.63 -1.14 13.49
C ALA A 120 9.55 -0.97 12.25
N LEU A 121 10.70 -1.64 12.23
CA LEU A 121 11.60 -1.68 11.06
C LEU A 121 10.95 -2.36 9.86
N ASN A 122 10.26 -3.48 10.08
CA ASN A 122 9.57 -4.21 9.02
C ASN A 122 8.44 -3.36 8.43
N GLN A 123 7.64 -2.71 9.29
CA GLN A 123 6.57 -1.82 8.85
C GLN A 123 7.12 -0.60 8.09
N LEU A 124 8.21 -0.01 8.57
CA LEU A 124 8.86 1.13 7.92
C LEU A 124 9.45 0.75 6.55
N GLY A 125 10.11 -0.41 6.45
CA GLY A 125 10.61 -0.92 5.17
C GLY A 125 9.47 -1.20 4.18
N LEU A 126 8.38 -1.83 4.64
CA LEU A 126 7.20 -2.09 3.82
C LEU A 126 6.51 -0.79 3.38
N ALA A 127 6.48 0.23 4.24
CA ALA A 127 5.99 1.56 3.88
C ALA A 127 6.84 2.21 2.79
N GLY A 128 8.17 2.16 2.92
CA GLY A 128 9.10 2.64 1.89
C GLY A 128 8.92 1.89 0.56
N LEU A 129 8.73 0.57 0.59
CA LEU A 129 8.49 -0.25 -0.61
C LEU A 129 7.16 0.03 -1.32
N ARG A 130 6.20 0.66 -0.62
CA ARG A 130 4.81 0.85 -1.10
C ARG A 130 4.40 2.31 -1.15
N HIS A 131 5.31 3.25 -0.94
CA HIS A 131 4.97 4.67 -0.82
C HIS A 131 4.27 5.23 -2.06
N ASP A 132 4.71 4.81 -3.24
CA ASP A 132 4.15 5.25 -4.53
C ASP A 132 3.07 4.33 -5.11
N ILE A 133 2.49 3.42 -4.31
CA ILE A 133 1.40 2.54 -4.78
C ILE A 133 0.18 3.32 -5.33
N GLY A 134 0.00 4.58 -4.90
CA GLY A 134 -1.06 5.44 -5.39
C GLY A 134 -0.88 5.92 -6.84
N GLU A 135 0.33 5.80 -7.41
CA GLU A 135 0.60 6.20 -8.79
C GLU A 135 -0.18 5.39 -9.82
N ILE A 136 -0.74 4.23 -9.44
CA ILE A 136 -1.60 3.42 -10.30
C ILE A 136 -2.77 4.20 -10.92
N ALA A 137 -3.24 5.23 -10.22
CA ALA A 137 -4.37 6.07 -10.63
C ALA A 137 -3.94 7.30 -11.44
N ILE A 138 -2.64 7.54 -11.57
CA ILE A 138 -2.08 8.68 -12.33
C ILE A 138 -1.85 8.23 -13.77
N ASP A 139 -2.14 9.11 -14.73
CA ASP A 139 -1.91 8.83 -16.14
C ASP A 139 -0.42 8.61 -16.42
N ALA A 140 -0.09 7.53 -17.13
CA ALA A 140 1.28 7.20 -17.51
C ALA A 140 1.93 8.29 -18.37
N ALA A 141 1.16 9.06 -19.15
CA ALA A 141 1.65 10.19 -19.91
C ALA A 141 2.10 11.35 -19.02
N ILE A 142 1.50 11.50 -17.82
CA ILE A 142 1.92 12.48 -16.81
C ILE A 142 3.18 11.99 -16.10
N LEU A 143 3.20 10.73 -15.64
CA LEU A 143 4.35 10.16 -14.91
C LEU A 143 5.64 10.11 -15.76
N ASN A 144 5.52 9.81 -17.06
CA ASN A 144 6.66 9.63 -17.96
C ASN A 144 7.05 10.91 -18.74
N LYS A 145 6.41 12.06 -18.43
CA LYS A 145 6.55 13.29 -19.20
C LYS A 145 7.96 13.88 -19.16
N SER A 146 8.45 14.31 -20.32
CA SER A 146 9.76 14.96 -20.49
C SER A 146 9.86 16.39 -20.04
N GLU A 147 8.79 17.11 -20.31
CA GLU A 147 8.72 18.52 -20.03
C GLU A 147 8.28 18.75 -18.60
N LYS A 148 8.46 19.98 -18.14
CA LYS A 148 7.91 20.42 -16.86
C LYS A 148 6.40 20.18 -16.84
N LEU A 149 5.94 19.60 -15.74
CA LEU A 149 4.52 19.45 -15.46
C LEU A 149 3.88 20.82 -15.24
N ASN A 150 2.68 21.01 -15.78
CA ASN A 150 1.85 22.17 -15.48
C ASN A 150 1.14 22.01 -14.11
N ASP A 151 0.48 23.07 -13.63
CA ASP A 151 -0.14 23.06 -12.30
C ASP A 151 -1.25 22.01 -12.14
N ALA A 152 -1.98 21.68 -13.20
CA ALA A 152 -3.03 20.65 -13.17
C ALA A 152 -2.43 19.23 -13.13
N GLU A 153 -1.37 18.99 -13.88
CA GLU A 153 -0.60 17.74 -13.84
C GLU A 153 0.04 17.53 -12.46
N TRP A 154 0.61 18.59 -11.88
CA TRP A 154 1.11 18.57 -10.51
C TRP A 154 0.02 18.30 -9.49
N ALA A 155 -1.17 18.88 -9.65
CA ALA A 155 -2.30 18.60 -8.77
C ALA A 155 -2.71 17.13 -8.82
N GLU A 156 -2.64 16.49 -9.99
CA GLU A 156 -2.94 15.06 -10.11
C GLU A 156 -1.89 14.20 -9.42
N ILE A 157 -0.59 14.44 -9.66
CA ILE A 157 0.49 13.70 -8.98
C ILE A 157 0.37 13.81 -7.45
N LYS A 158 0.05 14.98 -6.91
CA LYS A 158 -0.07 15.19 -5.45
C LYS A 158 -1.17 14.38 -4.78
N ARG A 159 -2.04 13.71 -5.54
CA ARG A 159 -3.09 12.83 -5.00
C ARG A 159 -2.60 11.43 -4.69
N HIS A 160 -1.47 10.98 -5.23
CA HIS A 160 -1.02 9.60 -5.05
C HIS A 160 -0.83 9.20 -3.56
N PRO A 161 -0.39 10.07 -2.61
CA PRO A 161 -0.28 9.65 -1.21
C PRO A 161 -1.66 9.33 -0.61
N GLU A 162 -2.68 10.10 -0.96
CA GLU A 162 -4.06 9.86 -0.51
C GLU A 162 -4.63 8.57 -1.13
N ILE A 163 -4.38 8.35 -2.42
CA ILE A 163 -4.81 7.13 -3.11
C ILE A 163 -4.12 5.90 -2.51
N GLY A 164 -2.81 5.97 -2.29
CA GLY A 164 -2.03 4.92 -1.64
C GLY A 164 -2.53 4.62 -0.23
N TYR A 165 -2.84 5.66 0.56
CA TYR A 165 -3.48 5.51 1.86
C TYR A 165 -4.79 4.73 1.78
N HIS A 166 -5.67 5.07 0.83
CA HIS A 166 -6.96 4.39 0.66
C HIS A 166 -6.84 2.94 0.21
N ILE A 167 -5.86 2.63 -0.66
CA ILE A 167 -5.57 1.26 -1.10
C ILE A 167 -5.09 0.43 0.09
N LEU A 168 -4.07 0.90 0.80
CA LEU A 168 -3.40 0.14 1.86
C LEU A 168 -4.30 -0.04 3.08
N ARG A 169 -5.02 0.99 3.53
CA ARG A 169 -5.91 0.92 4.70
C ARG A 169 -7.10 -0.04 4.54
N SER A 170 -7.35 -0.54 3.33
CA SER A 170 -8.40 -1.52 3.07
C SER A 170 -8.10 -2.87 3.73
N VAL A 171 -6.82 -3.13 4.02
CA VAL A 171 -6.28 -4.29 4.75
C VAL A 171 -5.92 -3.85 6.16
N ASN A 172 -6.54 -4.46 7.17
CA ASN A 172 -6.38 -4.03 8.56
C ASN A 172 -4.92 -4.00 9.01
N GLU A 173 -4.13 -5.01 8.64
CA GLU A 173 -2.72 -5.12 9.00
C GLU A 173 -1.83 -4.04 8.36
N LEU A 174 -2.30 -3.35 7.32
CA LEU A 174 -1.57 -2.29 6.62
C LEU A 174 -2.03 -0.89 7.04
N THR A 175 -2.91 -0.76 8.03
CA THR A 175 -3.49 0.53 8.44
C THR A 175 -2.43 1.53 8.91
N GLU A 176 -1.46 1.09 9.72
CA GLU A 176 -0.37 1.95 10.19
C GLU A 176 0.56 2.33 9.04
N ILE A 177 0.89 1.38 8.17
CA ILE A 177 1.72 1.61 6.98
C ILE A 177 1.06 2.63 6.03
N ALA A 178 -0.25 2.52 5.83
CA ALA A 178 -1.03 3.46 5.04
C ALA A 178 -0.84 4.89 5.54
N LYS A 179 -0.81 5.11 6.86
CA LYS A 179 -0.57 6.43 7.46
C LYS A 179 0.82 6.95 7.12
N PHE A 180 1.85 6.12 7.18
CA PHE A 180 3.22 6.53 6.81
C PHE A 180 3.31 6.91 5.34
N VAL A 181 2.65 6.12 4.47
CA VAL A 181 2.52 6.42 3.03
C VAL A 181 1.73 7.70 2.78
N LEU A 182 0.72 8.03 3.59
CA LEU A 182 0.00 9.30 3.41
C LEU A 182 0.90 10.52 3.64
N GLU A 183 1.87 10.38 4.54
CA GLU A 183 2.64 11.49 5.10
C GLU A 183 4.03 11.67 4.46
N HIS A 184 4.42 10.81 3.51
CA HIS A 184 5.81 10.79 3.00
C HIS A 184 6.19 12.04 2.18
N HIS A 185 5.23 12.84 1.74
CA HIS A 185 5.44 14.15 1.11
C HIS A 185 5.10 15.34 2.01
N GLU A 186 4.81 15.08 3.29
CA GLU A 186 4.72 16.14 4.28
C GLU A 186 6.11 16.71 4.56
N ARG A 187 6.16 18.01 4.86
CA ARG A 187 7.41 18.74 5.06
C ARG A 187 7.50 19.22 6.48
N TRP A 188 8.70 19.19 7.06
CA TRP A 188 8.93 19.66 8.43
C TRP A 188 8.40 21.08 8.69
N ASP A 189 8.45 21.96 7.68
CA ASP A 189 7.96 23.34 7.70
C ASP A 189 6.44 23.51 7.54
N GLY A 190 5.69 22.43 7.26
CA GLY A 190 4.24 22.45 7.04
C GLY A 190 3.82 22.85 5.62
N LYS A 191 4.75 22.96 4.67
CA LYS A 191 4.44 23.29 3.26
C LYS A 191 4.27 22.05 2.37
N GLY A 192 4.21 20.87 2.99
CA GLY A 192 4.03 19.60 2.30
C GLY A 192 2.57 19.35 1.91
N TYR A 193 2.32 18.13 1.45
CA TYR A 193 1.00 17.65 1.06
C TYR A 193 0.85 16.19 1.49
N PRO A 194 -0.38 15.66 1.62
CA PRO A 194 -1.68 16.29 1.30
C PRO A 194 -2.30 17.15 2.41
N LYS A 195 -1.89 16.97 3.67
CA LYS A 195 -2.52 17.61 4.84
C LYS A 195 -1.79 18.87 5.31
N GLY A 196 -0.54 19.08 4.91
CA GLY A 196 0.26 20.23 5.36
C GLY A 196 0.64 20.10 6.83
N LEU A 197 0.92 18.87 7.28
CA LEU A 197 1.35 18.57 8.64
C LEU A 197 2.72 19.19 8.90
N LYS A 198 2.93 19.69 10.13
CA LYS A 198 4.17 20.36 10.51
C LYS A 198 4.90 19.62 11.61
N ALA A 199 6.22 19.52 11.46
CA ALA A 199 7.13 18.97 12.47
C ALA A 199 6.65 17.63 13.07
N ASN A 200 6.32 17.61 14.36
CA ASN A 200 5.92 16.41 15.10
C ASN A 200 4.48 15.95 14.83
N GLU A 201 3.70 16.70 14.04
CA GLU A 201 2.42 16.22 13.51
C GLU A 201 2.63 15.11 12.48
N ILE A 202 3.81 15.10 11.84
CA ILE A 202 4.25 14.04 10.93
C ILE A 202 4.81 12.89 11.76
N THR A 203 4.38 11.66 11.45
CA THR A 203 4.95 10.46 12.06
C THR A 203 6.47 10.41 11.84
N LEU A 204 7.18 9.76 12.76
CA LEU A 204 8.61 9.53 12.58
C LEU A 204 8.87 8.77 11.27
N GLN A 205 8.05 7.77 10.97
CA GLN A 205 8.12 6.96 9.77
C GLN A 205 7.88 7.78 8.50
N GLY A 206 6.86 8.65 8.46
CA GLY A 206 6.63 9.56 7.34
C GLY A 206 7.84 10.46 7.07
N ARG A 207 8.46 11.02 8.13
CA ARG A 207 9.69 11.82 8.02
C ARG A 207 10.90 11.02 7.52
N ILE A 208 11.02 9.76 7.93
CA ILE A 208 12.10 8.87 7.45
C ILE A 208 11.93 8.58 5.96
N ILE A 209 10.72 8.22 5.53
CA ILE A 209 10.42 7.92 4.12
C ILE A 209 10.69 9.16 3.27
N ALA A 210 10.27 10.35 3.72
CA ALA A 210 10.51 11.61 2.99
C ALA A 210 12.00 11.88 2.69
N ILE A 211 12.90 11.60 3.64
CA ILE A 211 14.35 11.77 3.42
C ILE A 211 14.90 10.67 2.52
N ALA A 212 14.48 9.42 2.73
CA ALA A 212 14.93 8.28 1.95
C ALA A 212 14.53 8.39 0.47
N ASP A 213 13.26 8.69 0.20
CA ASP A 213 12.74 8.96 -1.16
C ASP A 213 13.50 10.12 -1.79
N ALA A 214 13.60 11.28 -1.12
CA ALA A 214 14.29 12.42 -1.68
C ALA A 214 15.75 12.11 -2.06
N TYR A 215 16.47 11.35 -1.23
CA TYR A 215 17.83 10.90 -1.54
C TYR A 215 17.85 9.99 -2.78
N CYS A 216 17.05 8.92 -2.77
CA CYS A 216 16.95 7.99 -3.90
C CYS A 216 16.58 8.70 -5.20
N THR A 217 15.65 9.64 -5.14
CA THR A 217 15.18 10.43 -6.28
C THR A 217 16.28 11.35 -6.81
N MET A 218 17.11 11.94 -5.93
CA MET A 218 18.26 12.75 -6.34
C MET A 218 19.39 11.93 -6.97
N THR A 219 19.67 10.73 -6.46
CA THR A 219 20.82 9.92 -6.87
C THR A 219 20.52 8.88 -7.95
N THR A 220 19.26 8.78 -8.42
CA THR A 220 18.86 7.85 -9.48
C THR A 220 18.71 8.59 -10.80
N GLU A 221 19.23 8.01 -11.88
CA GLU A 221 19.14 8.60 -13.21
C GLU A 221 17.70 8.52 -13.74
N ARG A 222 17.12 9.69 -14.04
CA ARG A 222 15.76 9.82 -14.59
C ARG A 222 15.85 10.40 -16.01
N PRO A 223 14.88 10.12 -16.92
CA PRO A 223 14.98 10.49 -18.34
C PRO A 223 15.27 11.99 -18.62
N TYR A 224 15.00 12.88 -17.66
CA TYR A 224 15.11 14.35 -17.82
C TYR A 224 16.04 15.02 -16.80
N CYS A 225 16.68 14.24 -15.92
CA CYS A 225 17.54 14.77 -14.87
C CYS A 225 18.75 13.85 -14.65
N ARG A 226 19.95 14.43 -14.76
CA ARG A 226 21.19 13.76 -14.35
C ARG A 226 21.08 13.41 -12.86
N ALA A 227 21.44 12.18 -12.51
CA ALA A 227 21.64 11.78 -11.13
C ALA A 227 22.70 12.67 -10.45
N LEU A 228 22.34 13.24 -9.31
CA LEU A 228 23.30 13.94 -8.46
C LEU A 228 24.32 12.94 -7.91
N THR A 229 25.56 13.40 -7.68
CA THR A 229 26.49 12.62 -6.88
C THR A 229 26.01 12.59 -5.43
N ASP A 230 26.47 11.61 -4.65
CA ASP A 230 26.17 11.54 -3.22
C ASP A 230 26.52 12.86 -2.50
N GLU A 231 27.64 13.50 -2.86
CA GLU A 231 28.08 14.77 -2.27
C GLU A 231 27.10 15.90 -2.59
N GLU A 232 26.63 15.98 -3.83
CA GLU A 232 25.61 16.95 -4.26
C GLU A 232 24.29 16.72 -3.51
N ALA A 233 23.85 15.47 -3.38
CA ALA A 233 22.63 15.10 -2.66
C ALA A 233 22.74 15.40 -1.15
N ILE A 234 23.89 15.14 -0.52
CA ILE A 234 24.15 15.47 0.88
C ILE A 234 24.10 16.97 1.13
N ILE A 235 24.68 17.78 0.23
CA ILE A 235 24.62 19.24 0.32
C ILE A 235 23.17 19.71 0.30
N GLU A 236 22.33 19.17 -0.59
CA GLU A 236 20.92 19.56 -0.66
C GLU A 236 20.14 19.10 0.57
N ILE A 237 20.38 17.90 1.10
CA ILE A 237 19.77 17.42 2.35
C ILE A 237 20.14 18.32 3.53
N LYS A 238 21.42 18.66 3.69
CA LYS A 238 21.90 19.57 4.75
C LYS A 238 21.25 20.96 4.63
N LYS A 239 21.11 21.48 3.42
CA LYS A 239 20.47 22.78 3.13
C LYS A 239 18.96 22.78 3.43
N CYS A 240 18.30 21.64 3.22
CA CYS A 240 16.87 21.46 3.45
C CYS A 240 16.50 21.00 4.87
N ALA A 241 17.49 20.77 5.73
CA ALA A 241 17.30 20.46 7.14
C ALA A 241 16.58 21.60 7.88
N GLY A 242 15.62 21.26 8.74
CA GLY A 242 14.75 22.21 9.43
C GLY A 242 13.67 22.86 8.55
N GLN A 243 13.64 22.56 7.26
CA GLN A 243 12.63 23.04 6.31
C GLN A 243 11.85 21.87 5.70
N GLN A 244 12.44 21.15 4.76
CA GLN A 244 11.80 19.96 4.19
C GLN A 244 11.91 18.80 5.16
N PHE A 245 13.10 18.65 5.75
CA PHE A 245 13.46 17.50 6.57
C PHE A 245 13.61 17.90 8.02
N ASP A 246 13.32 16.97 8.92
CA ASP A 246 13.71 17.06 10.32
C ASP A 246 15.25 17.17 10.41
N GLU A 247 15.74 18.17 11.13
CA GLU A 247 17.18 18.44 11.25
C GLU A 247 17.95 17.28 11.89
N GLN A 248 17.37 16.63 12.89
CA GLN A 248 18.01 15.49 13.55
C GLN A 248 18.06 14.28 12.62
N LEU A 249 16.99 14.02 11.86
CA LEU A 249 16.96 12.92 10.90
C LEU A 249 17.90 13.15 9.72
N ALA A 250 17.94 14.37 9.18
CA ALA A 250 18.87 14.73 8.11
C ALA A 250 20.32 14.50 8.55
N ARG A 251 20.66 14.91 9.78
CA ARG A 251 21.97 14.66 10.37
C ARG A 251 22.27 13.17 10.53
N THR A 252 21.37 12.40 11.14
CA THR A 252 21.54 10.95 11.31
C THR A 252 21.72 10.25 9.96
N PHE A 253 20.94 10.62 8.95
CA PHE A 253 21.04 10.04 7.63
C PHE A 253 22.43 10.25 7.01
N VAL A 254 22.93 11.49 7.03
CA VAL A 254 24.23 11.81 6.45
C VAL A 254 25.39 11.17 7.25
N GLU A 255 25.42 11.37 8.56
CA GLU A 255 26.56 10.97 9.39
C GLU A 255 26.62 9.46 9.65
N LYS A 256 25.47 8.78 9.77
CA LYS A 256 25.40 7.38 10.22
C LYS A 256 25.06 6.41 9.10
N VAL A 257 24.13 6.78 8.22
CA VAL A 257 23.66 5.89 7.16
C VAL A 257 24.58 6.01 5.94
N LEU A 258 24.80 7.23 5.45
CA LEU A 258 25.73 7.47 4.32
C LEU A 258 27.20 7.44 4.75
N LYS A 259 27.48 7.57 6.05
CA LYS A 259 28.83 7.57 6.65
C LYS A 259 29.74 8.63 6.02
N LYS A 260 29.18 9.82 5.76
CA LYS A 260 29.89 10.97 5.19
C LYS A 260 29.81 12.14 6.17
N GLU A 261 30.92 12.84 6.39
CA GLU A 261 31.03 13.99 7.31
C GLU A 261 30.52 15.29 6.67
#